data_AF-A0ABC8ANH4-F1
#
_entry.id   AF-A0ABC8ANH4-F1
#
_cell.length_a   1.000
_cell.length_b   1.000
_cell.length_c   1.000
_cell.angle_alpha   90.00
_cell.angle_beta   90.00
_cell.angle_gamma   90.00
#
_symmetry.space_group_name_H-M   'P 1'
#
loop_
_entity.id
_entity.type
_entity.pdbx_description
1 polymer ?
#
loop_
_entity_poly.entity_id
_entity_poly.type
_entity_poly.pdbx_seq_one_letter_code
_entity_poly.pdbx_strand_id
1 'polypeptide(L)'
;MVFGGPSTGGDPGALDRVLTRARGVRVREMPGDTRTLLEERDPVAVRALREALRIADLPGFVCMCWGDVALDFFGAAERPLTTVTLHHGCSIRWDGWPQDALLADGVRSLEWLAVRGVSSPLREFRAAEQRQAEADRTARRWVAEIPAALAPYATLFLDTSRTGGGLTAPQIAEVRAILLVSHPHPLDRVLCLCTWYAAGTGAYSGHPTHERIPAQFLDLESLADFATAVDLADDTATAGAVRYLLSWDTRNRLAHLLAALSPAARRKILRHARDAESRRWLQRRITGLQ
;
A
#
# COMPACT_ATOMS: atom_id res chain seq x y z
N MET A 1 -0.24 -1.45 12.66
CA MET A 1 -1.71 -1.51 12.49
C MET A 1 -2.31 -1.69 13.87
N VAL A 2 -3.27 -0.85 14.25
CA VAL A 2 -4.06 -1.06 15.48
C VAL A 2 -5.25 -1.91 15.08
N PHE A 3 -5.21 -3.20 15.40
CA PHE A 3 -6.37 -4.07 15.30
C PHE A 3 -7.13 -3.96 16.63
N GLY A 4 -8.41 -3.57 16.61
CA GLY A 4 -9.15 -3.28 17.83
C GLY A 4 -10.64 -3.54 17.70
N GLY A 5 -11.05 -4.78 17.96
CA GLY A 5 -12.36 -5.08 18.51
C GLY A 5 -12.23 -5.34 20.01
N PRO A 6 -13.33 -5.37 20.79
CA PRO A 6 -13.26 -5.84 22.17
C PRO A 6 -12.68 -7.27 22.18
N SER A 7 -11.63 -7.52 22.98
CA SER A 7 -11.06 -8.85 23.14
C SER A 7 -12.17 -9.81 23.55
N THR A 8 -12.44 -10.82 22.73
CA THR A 8 -13.56 -11.75 22.96
C THR A 8 -13.24 -12.82 24.01
N GLY A 9 -12.10 -12.68 24.71
CA GLY A 9 -11.68 -13.61 25.74
C GLY A 9 -11.07 -14.89 25.16
N GLY A 10 -10.13 -15.42 25.92
CA GLY A 10 -9.34 -16.59 25.59
C GLY A 10 -8.09 -16.55 26.46
N ASP A 11 -7.54 -17.71 26.80
CA ASP A 11 -6.29 -17.78 27.54
C ASP A 11 -5.10 -17.79 26.54
N PRO A 12 -4.26 -16.74 26.51
CA PRO A 12 -3.10 -16.69 25.61
C PRO A 12 -2.10 -17.82 25.85
N GLY A 13 -2.10 -18.44 27.03
CA GLY A 13 -1.26 -19.59 27.37
C GLY A 13 -1.86 -20.94 27.00
N ALA A 14 -3.10 -21.00 26.49
CA ALA A 14 -3.77 -22.26 26.17
C ALA A 14 -3.04 -23.06 25.09
N LEU A 15 -2.59 -22.39 24.02
CA LEU A 15 -1.83 -23.05 22.97
C LEU A 15 -0.49 -23.58 23.49
N ASP A 16 0.26 -22.79 24.26
CA ASP A 16 1.55 -23.21 24.83
C ASP A 16 1.41 -24.51 25.63
N ARG A 17 0.36 -24.61 26.47
CA ARG A 17 0.06 -25.84 27.22
C ARG A 17 -0.18 -27.06 26.32
N VAL A 18 -0.89 -26.90 25.20
CA VAL A 18 -1.06 -27.99 24.21
C VAL A 18 0.30 -28.37 23.61
N LEU A 19 1.08 -27.37 23.19
CA LEU A 19 2.36 -27.57 22.52
C LEU A 19 3.45 -28.13 23.45
N THR A 20 3.33 -28.05 24.77
CA THR A 20 4.25 -28.75 25.71
C THR A 20 4.33 -30.26 25.48
N ARG A 21 3.28 -30.85 24.89
CA ARG A 21 3.18 -32.28 24.60
C ARG A 21 3.68 -32.64 23.21
N ALA A 22 4.04 -31.66 22.38
CA ALA A 22 4.52 -31.88 21.03
C ALA A 22 5.82 -32.67 21.05
N ARG A 23 5.93 -33.60 20.09
CA ARG A 23 7.12 -34.41 19.79
C ARG A 23 7.59 -34.22 18.36
N GLY A 24 6.74 -33.66 17.51
CA GLY A 24 7.12 -33.19 16.20
C GLY A 24 6.08 -32.23 15.64
N VAL A 25 6.44 -31.64 14.52
CA VAL A 25 5.60 -30.74 13.74
C VAL A 25 5.77 -31.06 12.26
N ARG A 26 4.66 -31.03 11.53
CA ARG A 26 4.63 -31.09 10.07
C ARG A 26 4.21 -29.74 9.53
N VAL A 27 4.98 -29.22 8.59
CA VAL A 27 4.70 -27.94 7.93
C VAL A 27 4.12 -28.20 6.56
N ARG A 28 2.99 -27.58 6.25
CA ARG A 28 2.30 -27.66 4.95
C ARG A 28 2.06 -26.28 4.36
N GLU A 29 2.04 -26.22 3.03
CA GLU A 29 1.74 -25.00 2.28
C GLU A 29 0.24 -24.66 2.31
N MET A 30 -0.12 -23.39 2.23
CA MET A 30 -1.51 -22.92 2.12
C MET A 30 -1.73 -22.08 0.85
N PRO A 31 -2.90 -22.18 0.17
CA PRO A 31 -3.93 -23.21 0.33
C PRO A 31 -3.52 -24.51 -0.39
N GLY A 32 -3.52 -25.64 0.30
CA GLY A 32 -3.20 -26.92 -0.34
C GLY A 32 -2.96 -28.02 0.67
N ASP A 33 -3.86 -28.99 0.74
CA ASP A 33 -3.88 -29.91 1.88
C ASP A 33 -2.76 -30.99 1.85
N THR A 34 -1.97 -31.11 0.79
CA THR A 34 -1.20 -32.34 0.54
C THR A 34 0.31 -32.22 0.51
N ARG A 35 0.91 -31.04 0.27
CA ARG A 35 2.37 -30.94 0.19
C ARG A 35 2.98 -30.65 1.56
N THR A 36 3.57 -31.69 2.16
CA THR A 36 4.48 -31.51 3.31
C THR A 36 5.75 -30.83 2.83
N LEU A 37 6.04 -29.66 3.39
CA LEU A 37 7.26 -28.89 3.10
C LEU A 37 8.41 -29.35 4.00
N LEU A 38 8.09 -29.71 5.24
CA LEU A 38 9.05 -30.07 6.28
C LEU A 38 8.35 -30.95 7.33
N GLU A 39 9.07 -31.92 7.85
CA GLU A 39 8.71 -32.58 9.10
C GLU A 39 9.90 -32.48 10.06
N GLU A 40 9.66 -32.00 11.27
CA GLU A 40 10.69 -31.77 12.29
C GLU A 40 10.34 -32.54 13.57
N ARG A 41 11.33 -33.27 14.10
CA ARG A 41 11.20 -34.13 15.28
C ARG A 41 12.32 -33.92 16.29
N ASP A 42 13.32 -33.09 16.00
CA ASP A 42 14.31 -32.70 16.99
C ASP A 42 13.62 -31.96 18.15
N PRO A 43 13.68 -32.48 19.39
CA PRO A 43 13.02 -31.85 20.54
C PRO A 43 13.52 -30.42 20.81
N VAL A 44 14.77 -30.10 20.47
CA VAL A 44 15.31 -28.75 20.62
C VAL A 44 14.65 -27.82 19.60
N ALA A 45 14.58 -28.25 18.33
CA ALA A 45 13.88 -27.54 17.26
C ALA A 45 12.40 -27.30 17.57
N VAL A 46 11.66 -28.33 18.00
CA VAL A 46 10.23 -28.25 18.31
C VAL A 46 9.98 -27.29 19.48
N ARG A 47 10.83 -27.33 20.51
CA ARG A 47 10.75 -26.38 21.63
C ARG A 47 11.01 -24.94 21.17
N ALA A 48 12.00 -24.72 20.30
CA ALA A 48 12.27 -23.40 19.75
C ALA A 48 11.09 -22.85 18.94
N LEU A 49 10.39 -23.69 18.18
CA LEU A 49 9.18 -23.28 17.47
C LEU A 49 8.06 -22.89 18.44
N ARG A 50 7.83 -23.69 19.50
CA ARG A 50 6.84 -23.35 20.53
C ARG A 50 7.12 -21.98 21.15
N GLU A 51 8.39 -21.70 21.47
CA GLU A 51 8.80 -20.40 22.02
C GLU A 51 8.58 -19.25 21.03
N ALA A 52 8.77 -19.49 19.72
CA ALA A 52 8.47 -18.52 18.67
C ALA A 52 6.96 -18.30 18.45
N LEU A 53 6.12 -19.25 18.85
CA LEU A 53 4.65 -19.17 18.74
C LEU A 53 3.98 -18.57 19.99
N ARG A 54 4.73 -17.90 20.87
CA ARG A 54 4.16 -17.23 22.05
C ARG A 54 3.21 -16.12 21.64
N ILE A 55 2.05 -16.09 22.30
CA ILE A 55 0.99 -15.13 22.03
C ILE A 55 1.24 -13.85 22.83
N ALA A 56 1.17 -12.71 22.15
CA ALA A 56 1.15 -11.40 22.79
C ALA A 56 -0.27 -10.96 23.12
N ASP A 57 -1.22 -11.15 22.20
CA ASP A 57 -2.57 -10.60 22.34
C ASP A 57 -3.64 -11.37 21.53
N LEU A 58 -4.91 -11.21 21.93
CA LEU A 58 -6.13 -11.72 21.29
C LEU A 58 -7.05 -10.55 20.91
N PRO A 59 -6.75 -9.88 19.77
CA PRO A 59 -7.25 -8.53 19.47
C PRO A 59 -8.66 -8.43 18.86
N GLY A 60 -9.40 -9.52 18.68
CA GLY A 60 -10.75 -9.40 18.11
C GLY A 60 -10.90 -9.65 16.61
N PHE A 61 -9.86 -10.01 15.85
CA PHE A 61 -9.91 -10.05 14.37
C PHE A 61 -9.71 -11.45 13.78
N VAL A 62 -10.13 -11.62 12.52
CA VAL A 62 -9.90 -12.82 11.70
C VAL A 62 -9.34 -12.37 10.35
N CYS A 63 -8.18 -12.88 9.93
CA CYS A 63 -7.66 -12.68 8.59
C CYS A 63 -8.58 -13.37 7.57
N MET A 64 -8.92 -12.68 6.48
CA MET A 64 -9.67 -13.28 5.37
C MET A 64 -8.79 -14.14 4.44
N CYS A 65 -7.50 -14.29 4.76
CA CYS A 65 -6.54 -15.10 4.04
C CYS A 65 -6.55 -16.56 4.51
N TRP A 66 -6.06 -17.46 3.65
CA TRP A 66 -5.87 -18.89 3.99
C TRP A 66 -4.71 -19.13 4.98
N GLY A 67 -3.80 -18.16 5.10
CA GLY A 67 -2.53 -18.30 5.81
C GLY A 67 -1.38 -18.62 4.86
N ASP A 68 -0.16 -18.58 5.39
CA ASP A 68 1.08 -18.81 4.66
C ASP A 68 1.47 -20.30 4.72
N VAL A 69 1.42 -20.88 5.93
CA VAL A 69 1.69 -22.30 6.19
C VAL A 69 0.83 -22.82 7.34
N ALA A 70 0.53 -24.13 7.31
CA ALA A 70 -0.06 -24.85 8.43
C ALA A 70 1.00 -25.66 9.17
N LEU A 71 0.92 -25.65 10.50
CA LEU A 71 1.81 -26.36 11.44
C LEU A 71 0.98 -27.42 12.17
N ASP A 72 1.05 -28.67 11.71
CA ASP A 72 0.37 -29.78 12.39
C ASP A 72 1.29 -30.37 13.46
N PHE A 73 0.93 -30.15 14.72
CA PHE A 73 1.67 -30.68 15.86
C PHE A 73 1.17 -32.06 16.24
N PHE A 74 2.09 -32.96 16.54
CA PHE A 74 1.79 -34.32 16.99
C PHE A 74 2.62 -34.71 18.21
N GLY A 75 2.04 -35.57 19.05
CA GLY A 75 2.61 -36.06 20.29
C GLY A 75 3.29 -37.42 20.13
N ALA A 76 3.35 -38.18 21.24
CA ALA A 76 3.85 -39.55 21.22
C ALA A 76 3.00 -40.44 20.28
N ALA A 77 3.65 -41.41 19.64
CA ALA A 77 3.03 -42.32 18.66
C ALA A 77 2.27 -41.59 17.53
N GLU A 78 2.76 -40.41 17.13
CA GLU A 78 2.21 -39.60 16.02
C GLU A 78 0.76 -39.15 16.22
N ARG A 79 0.26 -39.19 17.45
CA ARG A 79 -1.10 -38.72 17.77
C ARG A 79 -1.21 -37.22 17.46
N PRO A 80 -2.17 -36.79 16.61
CA PRO A 80 -2.41 -35.37 16.34
C PRO A 80 -2.75 -34.63 17.64
N LEU A 81 -2.13 -33.47 17.84
CA LEU A 81 -2.43 -32.56 18.95
C LEU A 81 -3.29 -31.41 18.49
N THR A 82 -2.82 -30.68 17.48
CA THR A 82 -3.52 -29.52 16.92
C THR A 82 -2.86 -29.02 15.64
N THR A 83 -3.54 -28.15 14.90
CA THR A 83 -3.00 -27.42 13.75
C THR A 83 -3.01 -25.93 14.06
N VAL A 84 -1.89 -25.27 13.75
CA VAL A 84 -1.74 -23.82 13.86
C VAL A 84 -1.39 -23.26 12.49
N THR A 85 -2.17 -22.32 11.98
CA THR A 85 -1.87 -21.66 10.70
C THR A 85 -1.17 -20.34 10.95
N LEU A 86 -0.04 -20.08 10.28
CA LEU A 86 0.65 -18.80 10.32
C LEU A 86 0.06 -17.84 9.29
N HIS A 87 -0.12 -16.58 9.69
CA HIS A 87 -0.70 -15.53 8.88
C HIS A 87 0.21 -14.30 8.87
N HIS A 88 0.68 -13.94 7.68
CA HIS A 88 1.45 -12.72 7.40
C HIS A 88 2.66 -12.52 8.31
N GLY A 89 3.22 -13.63 8.83
CA GLY A 89 4.36 -13.60 9.73
C GLY A 89 4.15 -12.95 11.10
N CYS A 90 2.93 -12.58 11.49
CA CYS A 90 2.68 -11.86 12.75
C CYS A 90 1.47 -12.36 13.53
N SER A 91 0.58 -13.15 12.93
CA SER A 91 -0.56 -13.74 13.61
C SER A 91 -0.68 -15.24 13.32
N ILE A 92 -1.46 -15.93 14.14
CA ILE A 92 -1.80 -17.34 13.94
C ILE A 92 -3.30 -17.57 14.06
N ARG A 93 -3.78 -18.62 13.39
CA ARG A 93 -5.12 -19.19 13.59
C ARG A 93 -5.00 -20.54 14.30
N TRP A 94 -5.84 -20.73 15.31
CA TRP A 94 -5.93 -21.95 16.08
C TRP A 94 -7.36 -22.15 16.59
N ASP A 95 -7.91 -23.36 16.43
CA ASP A 95 -9.31 -23.68 16.79
C ASP A 95 -9.61 -23.55 18.30
N GLY A 96 -8.59 -23.38 19.14
CA GLY A 96 -8.78 -23.11 20.56
C GLY A 96 -9.26 -21.68 20.88
N TRP A 97 -9.27 -20.78 19.89
CA TRP A 97 -9.85 -19.44 19.98
C TRP A 97 -10.78 -19.16 18.79
N PRO A 98 -11.79 -18.28 18.94
CA PRO A 98 -12.67 -17.92 17.82
C PRO A 98 -12.02 -17.02 16.77
N GLN A 99 -10.83 -16.48 17.05
CA GLN A 99 -10.18 -15.39 16.33
C GLN A 99 -8.68 -15.63 16.19
N ASP A 100 -8.04 -14.87 15.30
CA ASP A 100 -6.60 -14.94 15.10
C ASP A 100 -5.87 -14.25 16.26
N ALA A 101 -4.73 -14.81 16.65
CA ALA A 101 -3.91 -14.35 17.77
C ALA A 101 -2.62 -13.68 17.27
N LEU A 102 -2.18 -12.62 17.93
CA LEU A 102 -0.92 -11.95 17.60
C LEU A 102 0.26 -12.65 18.29
N LEU A 103 1.31 -12.91 17.52
CA LEU A 103 2.57 -13.44 18.04
C LEU A 103 3.38 -12.34 18.74
N ALA A 104 4.05 -12.68 19.83
CA ALA A 104 4.98 -11.79 20.52
C ALA A 104 6.23 -11.47 19.69
N ASP A 105 6.67 -12.44 18.90
CA ASP A 105 7.76 -12.29 17.93
C ASP A 105 7.48 -13.20 16.73
N GLY A 106 6.67 -12.70 15.81
CA GLY A 106 6.29 -13.47 14.63
C GLY A 106 7.47 -13.79 13.70
N VAL A 107 8.48 -12.91 13.64
CA VAL A 107 9.67 -13.09 12.79
C VAL A 107 10.46 -14.33 13.20
N ARG A 108 10.57 -14.60 14.51
CA ARG A 108 11.22 -15.83 14.99
C ARG A 108 10.62 -17.11 14.42
N SER A 109 9.29 -17.16 14.23
CA SER A 109 8.64 -18.34 13.64
C SER A 109 9.02 -18.52 12.17
N LEU A 110 9.18 -17.41 11.44
CA LEU A 110 9.60 -17.41 10.04
C LEU A 110 11.08 -17.77 9.87
N GLU A 111 11.94 -17.28 10.77
CA GLU A 111 13.36 -17.65 10.79
C GLU A 111 13.55 -19.13 11.10
N TRP A 112 12.77 -19.66 12.04
CA TRP A 112 12.75 -21.09 12.35
C TRP A 112 12.44 -21.94 11.11
N LEU A 113 11.46 -21.52 10.30
CA LEU A 113 11.08 -22.16 9.05
C LEU A 113 12.19 -22.03 7.99
N ALA A 114 12.76 -20.84 7.84
CA ALA A 114 13.77 -20.54 6.83
C ALA A 114 15.07 -21.35 7.03
N VAL A 115 15.54 -21.48 8.27
CA VAL A 115 16.71 -22.31 8.62
C VAL A 115 16.50 -23.79 8.24
N ARG A 116 15.25 -24.24 8.14
CA ARG A 116 14.87 -25.61 7.77
C ARG A 116 14.42 -25.75 6.31
N GLY A 117 14.75 -24.76 5.47
CA GLY A 117 14.49 -24.79 4.03
C GLY A 117 13.14 -24.19 3.58
N VAL A 118 12.23 -23.88 4.52
CA VAL A 118 10.93 -23.25 4.21
C VAL A 118 11.06 -21.73 4.26
N SER A 119 11.61 -21.16 3.20
CA SER A 119 12.05 -19.76 3.17
C SER A 119 11.06 -18.77 2.55
N SER A 120 9.99 -19.23 1.89
CA SER A 120 9.03 -18.32 1.22
C SER A 120 8.35 -17.34 2.19
N PRO A 121 7.80 -17.80 3.35
CA PRO A 121 7.13 -16.90 4.28
C PRO A 121 8.02 -15.76 4.78
N LEU A 122 9.29 -16.04 5.11
CA LEU A 122 10.25 -15.01 5.54
C LEU A 122 10.59 -14.01 4.43
N ARG A 123 10.75 -14.49 3.18
CA ARG A 123 11.00 -13.59 2.04
C ARG A 123 9.82 -12.68 1.78
N GLU A 124 8.60 -13.22 1.80
CA GLU A 124 7.37 -12.46 1.57
C GLU A 124 7.14 -11.42 2.67
N PHE A 125 7.34 -11.80 3.93
CA PHE A 125 7.30 -10.88 5.07
C PHE A 125 8.28 -9.71 4.89
N ARG A 126 9.55 -10.00 4.64
CA ARG A 126 10.58 -8.96 4.43
C ARG A 126 10.27 -8.08 3.22
N ALA A 127 9.77 -8.66 2.13
CA ALA A 127 9.36 -7.89 0.97
C ALA A 127 8.15 -6.99 1.27
N ALA A 128 7.21 -7.44 2.11
CA ALA A 128 6.09 -6.62 2.58
C ALA A 128 6.55 -5.47 3.47
N GLU A 129 7.47 -5.71 4.40
CA GLU A 129 8.09 -4.65 5.22
C GLU A 129 8.81 -3.61 4.36
N GLN A 130 9.57 -4.06 3.35
CA GLN A 130 10.24 -3.15 2.42
C GLN A 130 9.25 -2.32 1.62
N ARG A 131 8.17 -2.94 1.11
CA ARG A 131 7.09 -2.22 0.41
C ARG A 131 6.41 -1.20 1.34
N GLN A 132 6.13 -1.56 2.58
CA GLN A 132 5.53 -0.64 3.55
C GLN A 132 6.47 0.53 3.86
N ALA A 133 7.75 0.26 4.09
CA ALA A 133 8.73 1.30 4.37
C ALA A 133 8.91 2.26 3.17
N GLU A 134 8.88 1.74 1.94
CA GLU A 134 8.91 2.57 0.72
C GLU A 134 7.63 3.38 0.54
N ALA A 135 6.47 2.78 0.81
CA ALA A 135 5.19 3.47 0.80
C ALA A 135 5.17 4.62 1.83
N ASP A 136 5.64 4.38 3.06
CA ASP A 136 5.74 5.38 4.11
C ASP A 136 6.71 6.51 3.72
N ARG A 137 7.87 6.18 3.14
CA ARG A 137 8.83 7.18 2.64
C ARG A 137 8.20 8.05 1.55
N THR A 138 7.51 7.42 0.61
CA THR A 138 6.88 8.14 -0.51
C THR A 138 5.75 9.02 -0.02
N ALA A 139 4.90 8.53 0.88
CA ALA A 139 3.84 9.30 1.51
C ALA A 139 4.39 10.53 2.26
N ARG A 140 5.50 10.38 3.01
CA ARG A 140 6.15 11.52 3.70
C ARG A 140 6.67 12.57 2.72
N ARG A 141 7.29 12.16 1.61
CA ARG A 141 7.73 13.08 0.55
C ARG A 141 6.56 13.81 -0.07
N TRP A 142 5.49 13.09 -0.40
CA TRP A 142 4.29 13.67 -0.96
C TRP A 142 3.63 14.68 0.00
N VAL A 143 3.60 14.38 1.30
CA VAL A 143 3.10 15.29 2.34
C VAL A 143 3.93 16.57 2.44
N ALA A 144 5.25 16.47 2.31
CA ALA A 144 6.14 17.62 2.37
C ALA A 144 5.90 18.63 1.23
N GLU A 145 5.33 18.17 0.11
CA GLU A 145 5.00 18.99 -1.06
C GLU A 145 3.53 19.47 -1.06
N ILE A 146 2.75 19.16 -0.02
CA ILE A 146 1.41 19.73 0.13
C ILE A 146 1.55 21.25 0.26
N PRO A 147 0.77 22.06 -0.50
CA PRO A 147 0.79 23.51 -0.37
C PRO A 147 0.56 23.91 1.09
N ALA A 148 1.36 24.83 1.62
CA ALA A 148 1.40 25.13 3.06
C ALA A 148 0.01 25.40 3.68
N ALA A 149 -0.87 26.09 2.95
CA ALA A 149 -2.24 26.37 3.38
C ALA A 149 -3.12 25.10 3.53
N LEU A 150 -2.76 24.00 2.85
CA LEU A 150 -3.47 22.72 2.88
C LEU A 150 -2.81 21.68 3.79
N ALA A 151 -1.66 21.97 4.41
CA ALA A 151 -0.96 21.05 5.30
C ALA A 151 -1.84 20.45 6.44
N PRO A 152 -2.79 21.20 7.05
CA PRO A 152 -3.71 20.65 8.04
C PRO A 152 -4.59 19.49 7.52
N TYR A 153 -4.78 19.37 6.21
CA TYR A 153 -5.58 18.31 5.58
C TYR A 153 -4.74 17.07 5.20
N ALA A 154 -3.44 17.03 5.52
CA ALA A 154 -2.56 15.91 5.15
C ALA A 154 -3.10 14.54 5.61
N THR A 155 -3.62 14.43 6.83
CA THR A 155 -4.21 13.18 7.33
C THR A 155 -5.45 12.78 6.53
N LEU A 156 -6.35 13.73 6.27
CA LEU A 156 -7.54 13.50 5.43
C LEU A 156 -7.13 12.98 4.05
N PHE A 157 -6.09 13.58 3.47
CA PHE A 157 -5.58 13.20 2.17
C PHE A 157 -5.02 11.78 2.19
N LEU A 158 -4.16 11.42 3.14
CA LEU A 158 -3.60 10.07 3.25
C LEU A 158 -4.66 8.99 3.49
N ASP A 159 -5.73 9.31 4.22
CA ASP A 159 -6.84 8.37 4.49
C ASP A 159 -7.61 7.96 3.22
N THR A 160 -7.53 8.73 2.13
CA THR A 160 -8.09 8.33 0.82
C THR A 160 -7.47 7.04 0.28
N SER A 161 -6.18 6.79 0.58
CA SER A 161 -5.52 5.54 0.21
C SER A 161 -5.93 4.35 1.06
N ARG A 162 -6.42 4.59 2.27
CA ARG A 162 -6.92 3.54 3.17
C ARG A 162 -8.36 3.16 2.85
N THR A 163 -9.17 4.14 2.48
CA THR A 163 -10.60 3.95 2.16
C THR A 163 -10.84 3.61 0.69
N GLY A 164 -9.87 3.86 -0.18
CA GLY A 164 -9.97 3.62 -1.63
C GLY A 164 -10.81 4.65 -2.40
N GLY A 165 -11.31 5.70 -1.72
CA GLY A 165 -12.10 6.78 -2.32
C GLY A 165 -11.31 8.08 -2.49
N GLY A 166 -11.87 9.07 -3.20
CA GLY A 166 -11.34 10.44 -3.25
C GLY A 166 -11.99 11.35 -2.20
N LEU A 167 -11.66 12.65 -2.23
CA LEU A 167 -12.40 13.63 -1.45
C LEU A 167 -13.87 13.69 -1.87
N THR A 168 -14.76 13.86 -0.90
CA THR A 168 -16.20 14.10 -1.14
C THR A 168 -16.42 15.52 -1.67
N ALA A 169 -17.56 15.79 -2.32
CA ALA A 169 -17.87 17.13 -2.84
C ALA A 169 -17.79 18.25 -1.78
N PRO A 170 -18.29 18.07 -0.53
CA PRO A 170 -18.10 19.08 0.52
C PRO A 170 -16.63 19.31 0.89
N GLN A 171 -15.84 18.24 1.00
CA GLN A 171 -14.41 18.34 1.29
C GLN A 171 -13.65 19.04 0.15
N ILE A 172 -13.99 18.76 -1.12
CA ILE A 172 -13.42 19.47 -2.26
C ILE A 172 -13.75 20.96 -2.19
N ALA A 173 -15.00 21.33 -1.89
CA ALA A 173 -15.41 22.73 -1.80
C ALA A 173 -14.67 23.48 -0.69
N GLU A 174 -14.54 22.87 0.49
CA GLU A 174 -13.81 23.42 1.63
C GLU A 174 -12.32 23.65 1.31
N VAL A 175 -11.63 22.61 0.85
CA VAL A 175 -10.19 22.68 0.52
C VAL A 175 -9.95 23.65 -0.64
N ARG A 176 -10.85 23.70 -1.63
CA ARG A 176 -10.77 24.66 -2.74
C ARG A 176 -10.86 26.11 -2.26
N ALA A 177 -11.73 26.41 -1.29
CA ALA A 177 -11.85 27.78 -0.77
C ALA A 177 -10.51 28.26 -0.19
N ILE A 178 -9.80 27.40 0.54
CA ILE A 178 -8.48 27.71 1.10
C ILE A 178 -7.44 27.86 -0.01
N LEU A 179 -7.48 27.00 -1.02
CA LEU A 179 -6.59 27.09 -2.17
C LEU A 179 -6.78 28.41 -2.94
N LEU A 180 -8.03 28.85 -3.14
CA LEU A 180 -8.34 30.12 -3.81
C LEU A 180 -7.89 31.34 -3.01
N VAL A 181 -7.96 31.29 -1.68
CA VAL A 181 -7.46 32.37 -0.81
C VAL A 181 -5.93 32.43 -0.80
N SER A 182 -5.27 31.28 -0.72
CA SER A 182 -3.80 31.20 -0.66
C SER A 182 -3.12 31.40 -2.01
N HIS A 183 -3.78 31.03 -3.11
CA HIS A 183 -3.29 31.16 -4.48
C HIS A 183 -4.37 31.81 -5.35
N PRO A 184 -4.61 33.13 -5.21
CA PRO A 184 -5.69 33.82 -5.91
C PRO A 184 -5.48 33.84 -7.43
N HIS A 185 -4.22 33.98 -7.87
CA HIS A 185 -3.87 34.00 -9.28
C HIS A 185 -3.97 32.58 -9.89
N PRO A 186 -4.73 32.40 -11.00
CA PRO A 186 -5.02 31.06 -11.52
C PRO A 186 -3.77 30.32 -12.03
N LEU A 187 -2.80 31.03 -12.63
CA LEU A 187 -1.57 30.41 -13.11
C LEU A 187 -0.73 29.86 -11.95
N ASP A 188 -0.62 30.62 -10.86
CA ASP A 188 0.17 30.23 -9.69
C ASP A 188 -0.46 29.02 -9.02
N ARG A 189 -1.79 28.99 -8.98
CA ARG A 189 -2.56 27.84 -8.47
C ARG A 189 -2.35 26.59 -9.31
N VAL A 190 -2.43 26.69 -10.64
CA VAL A 190 -2.15 25.54 -11.53
C VAL A 190 -0.71 25.06 -11.37
N LEU A 191 0.27 25.97 -11.37
CA LEU A 191 1.69 25.62 -11.20
C LEU A 191 1.95 24.93 -9.85
N CYS A 192 1.35 25.44 -8.78
CA CYS A 192 1.40 24.85 -7.44
C CYS A 192 0.80 23.44 -7.42
N LEU A 193 -0.40 23.26 -8.00
CA LEU A 193 -1.05 21.94 -8.10
C LEU A 193 -0.25 20.95 -8.96
N CYS A 194 0.32 21.40 -10.07
CA CYS A 194 1.19 20.57 -10.90
C CYS A 194 2.45 20.16 -10.12
N THR A 195 3.10 21.08 -9.42
CA THR A 195 4.28 20.79 -8.59
C THR A 195 3.94 19.75 -7.52
N TRP A 196 2.85 19.94 -6.79
CA TRP A 196 2.38 18.96 -5.81
C TRP A 196 2.04 17.60 -6.45
N TYR A 197 1.47 17.59 -7.67
CA TYR A 197 1.18 16.34 -8.35
C TYR A 197 2.43 15.58 -8.80
N ALA A 198 3.52 16.29 -9.07
CA ALA A 198 4.82 15.69 -9.40
C ALA A 198 5.45 14.95 -8.21
N ALA A 199 5.10 15.32 -6.98
CA ALA A 199 5.71 14.82 -5.74
C ALA A 199 5.43 13.35 -5.38
N GLY A 200 4.48 12.70 -6.06
CA GLY A 200 4.14 11.31 -5.78
C GLY A 200 5.15 10.31 -6.35
N THR A 201 4.76 9.04 -6.42
CA THR A 201 5.55 7.94 -7.04
C THR A 201 5.99 8.19 -8.50
N GLY A 202 5.42 9.19 -9.17
CA GLY A 202 5.65 9.45 -10.60
C GLY A 202 5.06 8.39 -11.53
N ALA A 203 4.26 7.45 -11.01
CA ALA A 203 3.51 6.52 -11.84
C ALA A 203 2.27 7.19 -12.42
N TYR A 204 1.91 6.84 -13.66
CA TYR A 204 0.71 7.34 -14.32
C TYR A 204 -0.56 6.56 -13.94
N SER A 205 -0.38 5.36 -13.39
CA SER A 205 -1.44 4.47 -12.89
C SER A 205 -0.90 3.60 -11.75
N GLY A 206 -1.80 2.96 -10.99
CA GLY A 206 -1.42 2.04 -9.90
C GLY A 206 -0.73 2.71 -8.69
N HIS A 207 -0.79 4.04 -8.60
CA HIS A 207 -0.25 4.80 -7.47
C HIS A 207 -1.27 4.92 -6.34
N PRO A 208 -0.83 5.28 -5.12
CA PRO A 208 -1.73 5.54 -4.00
C PRO A 208 -2.81 6.58 -4.35
N THR A 209 -4.04 6.36 -3.87
CA THR A 209 -5.20 7.23 -4.14
C THR A 209 -4.97 8.69 -3.74
N HIS A 210 -4.29 8.95 -2.62
CA HIS A 210 -4.02 10.31 -2.16
C HIS A 210 -3.24 11.14 -3.17
N GLU A 211 -2.39 10.52 -3.98
CA GLU A 211 -1.63 11.24 -5.00
C GLU A 211 -2.52 11.82 -6.10
N ARG A 212 -3.80 11.41 -6.22
CA ARG A 212 -4.78 11.96 -7.19
C ARG A 212 -5.40 13.28 -6.74
N ILE A 213 -5.24 13.67 -5.48
CA ILE A 213 -5.90 14.85 -4.91
C ILE A 213 -5.59 16.14 -5.69
N PRO A 214 -4.35 16.42 -6.14
CA PRO A 214 -4.08 17.59 -6.99
C PRO A 214 -4.90 17.60 -8.27
N ALA A 215 -5.14 16.44 -8.89
CA ALA A 215 -5.94 16.32 -10.11
C ALA A 215 -7.40 16.74 -9.89
N GLN A 216 -7.97 16.46 -8.71
CA GLN A 216 -9.34 16.89 -8.37
C GLN A 216 -9.49 18.41 -8.37
N PHE A 217 -8.41 19.15 -8.06
CA PHE A 217 -8.40 20.61 -8.11
C PHE A 217 -8.04 21.15 -9.50
N LEU A 218 -7.12 20.50 -10.22
CA LEU A 218 -6.83 20.81 -11.63
C LEU A 218 -8.07 20.63 -12.52
N ASP A 219 -8.97 19.71 -12.16
CA ASP A 219 -10.26 19.52 -12.82
C ASP A 219 -11.19 20.73 -12.75
N LEU A 220 -10.96 21.62 -11.77
CA LEU A 220 -11.76 22.81 -11.52
C LEU A 220 -11.18 24.09 -12.13
N GLU A 221 -9.96 24.00 -12.70
CA GLU A 221 -9.29 25.10 -13.39
C GLU A 221 -9.66 25.16 -14.88
N SER A 222 -9.54 26.36 -15.46
CA SER A 222 -9.86 26.57 -16.87
C SER A 222 -8.81 25.96 -17.79
N LEU A 223 -9.22 25.56 -19.00
CA LEU A 223 -8.31 25.02 -20.02
C LEU A 223 -7.24 26.04 -20.42
N ALA A 224 -7.61 27.33 -20.48
CA ALA A 224 -6.71 28.41 -20.88
C ALA A 224 -5.64 28.69 -19.80
N ASP A 225 -6.04 28.69 -18.53
CA ASP A 225 -5.10 28.87 -17.41
C ASP A 225 -4.15 27.68 -17.33
N PHE A 226 -4.67 26.45 -17.50
CA PHE A 226 -3.83 25.26 -17.55
C PHE A 226 -2.80 25.34 -18.66
N ALA A 227 -3.22 25.68 -19.89
CA ALA A 227 -2.31 25.77 -21.02
C ALA A 227 -1.21 26.82 -20.81
N THR A 228 -1.59 28.01 -20.34
CA THR A 228 -0.66 29.10 -20.07
C THR A 228 0.32 28.74 -18.94
N ALA A 229 -0.16 28.08 -17.89
CA ALA A 229 0.70 27.60 -16.82
C ALA A 229 1.71 26.55 -17.31
N VAL A 230 1.31 25.60 -18.16
CA VAL A 230 2.23 24.58 -18.71
C VAL A 230 3.33 25.21 -19.58
N ASP A 231 3.02 26.28 -20.31
CA ASP A 231 4.05 27.05 -21.04
C ASP A 231 5.11 27.61 -20.08
N LEU A 232 4.67 28.21 -18.98
CA LEU A 232 5.52 28.87 -17.98
C LEU A 232 6.19 27.92 -16.98
N ALA A 233 5.71 26.69 -16.86
CA ALA A 233 6.17 25.72 -15.85
C ALA A 233 7.69 25.50 -15.84
N ASP A 234 8.26 25.21 -14.69
CA ASP A 234 9.59 24.60 -14.62
C ASP A 234 9.51 23.09 -14.92
N ASP A 235 10.63 22.39 -14.80
CA ASP A 235 10.68 20.94 -15.07
C ASP A 235 9.81 20.14 -14.09
N THR A 236 9.72 20.56 -12.82
CA THR A 236 8.91 19.90 -11.78
C THR A 236 7.42 20.04 -12.06
N ALA A 237 6.93 21.27 -12.27
CA ALA A 237 5.55 21.51 -12.63
C ALA A 237 5.21 20.87 -13.99
N THR A 238 6.16 20.81 -14.93
CA THR A 238 5.95 20.10 -16.19
C THR A 238 5.79 18.59 -15.97
N ALA A 239 6.58 17.97 -15.09
CA ALA A 239 6.42 16.56 -14.75
C ALA A 239 5.03 16.26 -14.15
N GLY A 240 4.53 17.16 -13.29
CA GLY A 240 3.17 17.08 -12.76
C GLY A 240 2.08 17.26 -13.81
N ALA A 241 2.24 18.19 -14.73
CA ALA A 241 1.33 18.37 -15.86
C ALA A 241 1.29 17.13 -16.78
N VAL A 242 2.45 16.55 -17.08
CA VAL A 242 2.54 15.28 -17.84
C VAL A 242 1.80 14.17 -17.11
N ARG A 243 2.02 14.05 -15.80
CA ARG A 243 1.33 13.07 -14.97
C ARG A 243 -0.18 13.25 -15.01
N TYR A 244 -0.66 14.49 -14.95
CA TYR A 244 -2.08 14.79 -15.10
C TYR A 244 -2.63 14.40 -16.46
N LEU A 245 -1.96 14.72 -17.55
CA LEU A 245 -2.41 14.38 -18.91
C LEU A 245 -2.41 12.87 -19.18
N LEU A 246 -1.52 12.11 -18.52
CA LEU A 246 -1.41 10.66 -18.66
C LEU A 246 -2.28 9.87 -17.65
N SER A 247 -2.89 10.54 -16.68
CA SER A 247 -3.81 9.89 -15.75
C SER A 247 -5.08 9.42 -16.46
N TRP A 248 -5.58 8.26 -16.03
CA TRP A 248 -6.86 7.72 -16.50
C TRP A 248 -8.03 8.69 -16.28
N ASP A 249 -8.01 9.45 -15.18
CA ASP A 249 -9.12 10.34 -14.81
C ASP A 249 -9.28 11.51 -15.78
N THR A 250 -8.16 11.96 -16.36
CA THR A 250 -8.12 13.11 -17.28
C THR A 250 -8.58 12.74 -18.68
N ARG A 251 -8.80 11.45 -18.98
CA ARG A 251 -9.10 10.96 -20.35
C ARG A 251 -10.23 11.71 -21.06
N ASN A 252 -11.25 12.15 -20.31
CA ASN A 252 -12.40 12.86 -20.86
C ASN A 252 -12.09 14.33 -21.23
N ARG A 253 -11.10 14.94 -20.59
CA ARG A 253 -10.67 16.34 -20.84
C ARG A 253 -9.42 16.41 -21.73
N LEU A 254 -8.72 15.30 -21.91
CA LEU A 254 -7.40 15.24 -22.52
C LEU A 254 -7.32 15.92 -23.89
N ALA A 255 -8.27 15.63 -24.78
CA ALA A 255 -8.25 16.21 -26.13
C ALA A 255 -8.32 17.75 -26.07
N HIS A 256 -9.17 18.30 -25.21
CA HIS A 256 -9.32 19.74 -25.03
C HIS A 256 -8.08 20.38 -24.37
N LEU A 257 -7.51 19.72 -23.36
CA LEU A 257 -6.28 20.18 -22.71
C LEU A 257 -5.12 20.23 -23.72
N LEU A 258 -4.91 19.16 -24.49
CA LEU A 258 -3.85 19.09 -25.51
C LEU A 258 -4.08 20.10 -26.64
N ALA A 259 -5.34 20.32 -27.04
CA ALA A 259 -5.68 21.32 -28.06
C ALA A 259 -5.33 22.74 -27.61
N ALA A 260 -5.56 23.06 -26.33
CA ALA A 260 -5.25 24.37 -25.75
C ALA A 260 -3.73 24.63 -25.60
N LEU A 261 -2.90 23.58 -25.50
CA LEU A 261 -1.44 23.74 -25.36
C LEU A 261 -0.81 24.37 -26.61
N SER A 262 0.12 25.30 -26.38
CA SER A 262 0.99 25.83 -27.42
C SER A 262 1.87 24.73 -28.05
N PRO A 263 2.39 24.93 -29.28
CA PRO A 263 3.37 24.01 -29.87
C PRO A 263 4.62 23.82 -28.99
N ALA A 264 5.03 24.84 -28.22
CA ALA A 264 6.16 24.75 -27.31
C ALA A 264 5.84 23.86 -26.10
N ALA A 265 4.70 24.07 -25.45
CA ALA A 265 4.20 23.22 -24.36
C ALA A 265 4.08 21.75 -24.81
N ARG A 266 3.51 21.49 -26.00
CA ARG A 266 3.40 20.12 -26.54
C ARG A 266 4.75 19.41 -26.65
N ARG A 267 5.78 20.10 -27.15
CA ARG A 267 7.15 19.55 -27.19
C ARG A 267 7.73 19.35 -25.79
N LYS A 268 7.44 20.27 -24.86
CA LYS A 268 7.90 20.24 -23.48
C LYS A 268 7.36 19.03 -22.72
N ILE A 269 6.06 18.75 -22.81
CA ILE A 269 5.43 17.59 -22.15
C ILE A 269 5.93 16.25 -22.71
N LEU A 270 6.24 16.18 -24.01
CA LEU A 270 6.79 14.97 -24.64
C LEU A 270 8.20 14.64 -24.11
N ARG A 271 9.02 15.66 -23.86
CA ARG A 271 10.36 15.47 -23.26
C ARG A 271 10.28 14.97 -21.82
N HIS A 272 9.25 15.39 -21.08
CA HIS A 272 9.03 15.03 -19.68
C HIS A 272 8.24 13.72 -19.48
N ALA A 273 7.80 13.06 -20.55
CA ALA A 273 7.27 11.72 -20.46
C ALA A 273 8.36 10.77 -19.93
N ARG A 274 8.02 10.04 -18.85
CA ARG A 274 8.92 9.19 -18.05
C ARG A 274 9.55 8.07 -18.87
N ASP A 275 8.80 7.53 -19.82
CA ASP A 275 9.21 6.40 -20.63
C ASP A 275 8.81 6.59 -22.11
N ALA A 276 9.42 5.77 -22.98
CA ALA A 276 9.22 5.86 -24.41
C ALA A 276 7.80 5.47 -24.86
N GLU A 277 7.10 4.62 -24.10
CA GLU A 277 5.74 4.20 -24.41
C GLU A 277 4.75 5.35 -24.17
N SER A 278 4.81 5.94 -22.99
CA SER A 278 4.05 7.12 -22.58
C SER A 278 4.29 8.30 -23.52
N ARG A 279 5.55 8.51 -23.94
CA ARG A 279 5.91 9.53 -24.95
C ARG A 279 5.24 9.25 -26.30
N ARG A 280 5.34 8.02 -26.81
CA ARG A 280 4.69 7.63 -28.07
C ARG A 280 3.17 7.76 -27.99
N TRP A 281 2.59 7.41 -26.85
CA TRP A 281 1.16 7.56 -26.62
C TRP A 281 0.73 9.02 -26.67
N LEU A 282 1.40 9.92 -25.95
CA LEU A 282 1.12 11.36 -26.00
C LEU A 282 1.33 11.93 -27.41
N GLN A 283 2.40 11.53 -28.09
CA GLN A 283 2.70 11.99 -29.45
C GLN A 283 1.56 11.66 -30.40
N ARG A 284 1.04 10.41 -30.36
CA ARG A 284 -0.10 10.01 -31.20
C ARG A 284 -1.35 10.84 -30.91
N ARG A 285 -1.62 11.13 -29.63
CA ARG A 285 -2.76 11.97 -29.24
C ARG A 285 -2.62 13.40 -29.75
N ILE A 286 -1.42 13.98 -29.67
CA ILE A 286 -1.15 15.33 -30.18
C ILE A 286 -1.29 15.39 -31.71
N THR A 287 -0.72 14.43 -32.44
CA THR A 287 -0.79 14.40 -33.91
C THR A 287 -2.23 14.20 -34.41
N GLY A 288 -3.06 13.43 -33.69
CA GLY A 288 -4.46 13.25 -34.04
C GLY A 288 -5.38 14.46 -33.79
N LEU A 289 -4.85 15.57 -33.28
CA LEU A 289 -5.58 16.85 -33.12
C LEU A 289 -5.34 17.81 -34.31
N GLN A 290 -4.40 17.49 -35.19
CA GLN A 290 -4.07 18.26 -36.39
C GLN A 290 -4.88 17.76 -37.58
#